data_AF-A0A7S3J0T1-F1
#
_entry.id   AF-A0A7S3J0T1-F1
#
_cell.length_a   1.000
_cell.length_b   1.000
_cell.length_c   1.000
_cell.angle_alpha   90.00
_cell.angle_beta   90.00
_cell.angle_gamma   90.00
#
_symmetry.space_group_name_H-M   'P 1'
#
loop_
_entity.id
_entity.type
_entity.pdbx_description
1 polymer ?
#
loop_
_entity_poly.entity_id
_entity_poly.type
_entity_poly.pdbx_seq_one_letter_code
_entity_poly.pdbx_strand_id
1 'polypeptide(L)'
;MALKIKYPTKIHLLRGNHEDKWINNAFGFAEECNTRLNEDPGEPESVFNRINELFDWLPLAAIIEDKIVCLHGGIGSTLSSLEQIEAIQRPLEVIHEVSTPEQQLVVDILWSDPTDNDQELGIQPNFIRDPNGTGNIVKFGPDRVKQFLENNGMSIILRAHEC
;
A
#
# COMPACT_ATOMS: atom_id res chain seq x y z
N MET A 1 9.41 -15.22 1.04
CA MET A 1 8.40 -16.04 1.75
C MET A 1 8.96 -17.10 2.70
N ALA A 2 10.01 -17.86 2.37
CA ALA A 2 10.54 -18.94 3.23
C ALA A 2 10.83 -18.51 4.68
N LEU A 3 11.36 -17.30 4.89
CA LEU A 3 11.62 -16.76 6.22
C LEU A 3 10.34 -16.46 7.02
N LYS A 4 9.26 -16.01 6.37
CA LYS A 4 7.95 -15.83 7.02
C LYS A 4 7.39 -17.17 7.50
N ILE A 5 7.56 -18.24 6.72
CA ILE A 5 7.17 -19.60 7.12
C ILE A 5 8.00 -20.08 8.31
N LYS A 6 9.32 -19.88 8.26
CA LYS A 6 10.23 -20.32 9.34
C LYS A 6 10.05 -19.52 10.64
N TYR A 7 9.72 -18.23 10.54
CA TYR A 7 9.61 -17.32 11.67
C TYR A 7 8.29 -16.52 11.65
N PRO A 8 7.14 -17.19 11.79
CA PRO A 8 5.83 -16.60 11.55
C PRO A 8 5.49 -15.45 12.52
N THR A 9 6.06 -15.47 13.72
CA THR A 9 5.84 -14.46 14.77
C THR A 9 6.97 -13.44 14.91
N LYS A 10 8.01 -13.52 14.07
CA LYS A 10 9.16 -12.59 14.13
C LYS A 10 9.34 -11.78 12.86
N ILE A 11 8.91 -12.32 11.72
CA ILE A 11 8.99 -11.65 10.43
C ILE A 11 7.57 -11.30 10.01
N HIS A 12 7.37 -10.01 9.77
CA HIS A 12 6.10 -9.45 9.31
C HIS A 12 6.34 -8.80 7.96
N LEU A 13 5.41 -9.00 7.04
CA LEU A 13 5.45 -8.43 5.70
C LEU A 13 4.21 -7.56 5.58
N LEU A 14 4.40 -6.33 5.16
CA LEU A 14 3.31 -5.44 4.76
C LEU A 14 3.25 -5.41 3.24
N ARG A 15 2.08 -5.10 2.70
CA ARG A 15 1.87 -4.90 1.27
C ARG A 15 2.41 -3.54 0.86
N GLY A 16 3.21 -3.50 -0.20
CA GLY A 16 3.57 -2.27 -0.88
C GLY A 16 2.80 -2.08 -2.18
N ASN A 17 3.02 -0.94 -2.83
CA ASN A 17 2.34 -0.61 -4.08
C ASN A 17 2.78 -1.48 -5.26
N HIS A 18 3.95 -2.13 -5.17
CA HIS A 18 4.42 -3.10 -6.15
C HIS A 18 3.90 -4.52 -5.90
N GLU A 19 3.28 -4.81 -4.76
CA GLU A 19 2.61 -6.09 -4.51
C GLU A 19 1.18 -6.06 -5.08
N ASP A 20 1.07 -5.70 -6.36
CA ASP A 20 -0.16 -5.59 -7.14
C ASP A 20 0.04 -6.26 -8.51
N LYS A 21 -0.96 -7.05 -8.93
CA LYS A 21 -0.94 -7.81 -10.18
C LYS A 21 -0.80 -6.93 -11.40
N TRP A 22 -1.47 -5.78 -11.42
CA TRP A 22 -1.38 -4.86 -12.55
C TRP A 22 0.05 -4.31 -12.69
N ILE A 23 0.64 -3.85 -11.59
CA ILE A 23 2.03 -3.39 -11.55
C ILE A 23 3.00 -4.52 -11.92
N ASN A 24 2.82 -5.71 -11.36
CA ASN A 24 3.69 -6.85 -11.64
C ASN A 24 3.68 -7.28 -13.11
N ASN A 25 2.53 -7.17 -13.76
CA ASN A 25 2.41 -7.44 -15.19
C ASN A 25 3.08 -6.33 -16.03
N ALA A 26 2.88 -5.07 -15.67
CA ALA A 26 3.39 -3.93 -16.42
C ALA A 26 4.91 -3.71 -16.28
N PHE A 27 5.49 -4.06 -15.12
CA PHE A 27 6.87 -3.68 -14.77
C PHE A 27 7.83 -4.87 -14.63
N GLY A 28 7.58 -5.96 -15.36
CA GLY A 28 8.58 -6.99 -15.64
C GLY A 28 8.62 -8.20 -14.69
N PHE A 29 7.82 -8.22 -13.60
CA PHE A 29 7.79 -9.39 -12.72
C PHE A 29 7.18 -10.62 -13.42
N ALA A 30 6.15 -10.43 -14.24
CA ALA A 30 5.59 -11.49 -15.09
C ALA A 30 6.63 -12.05 -16.07
N GLU A 31 7.38 -11.17 -16.75
CA GLU A 31 8.44 -11.55 -17.69
C GLU A 31 9.60 -12.28 -16.99
N GLU A 32 9.95 -11.85 -15.78
CA GLU A 32 10.98 -12.52 -14.98
C GLU A 32 10.56 -13.94 -14.59
N CYS A 33 9.31 -14.13 -14.16
CA CYS A 33 8.76 -15.46 -13.88
C CYS A 33 8.82 -16.34 -15.13
N ASN A 34 8.40 -15.82 -16.28
CA ASN A 34 8.44 -16.55 -17.54
C ASN A 34 9.86 -16.98 -17.91
N THR A 35 10.80 -16.05 -17.89
CA THR A 35 12.16 -16.28 -18.35
C THR A 35 12.94 -17.19 -17.40
N ARG A 36 12.80 -17.01 -16.08
CA ARG A 36 13.62 -17.72 -15.10
C ARG A 36 13.03 -19.06 -14.65
N LEU A 37 11.71 -19.17 -14.59
CA LEU A 37 11.02 -20.37 -14.15
C LEU A 37 10.52 -21.21 -15.33
N ASN A 38 10.56 -20.66 -16.55
CA ASN A 38 10.06 -21.31 -17.76
C ASN A 38 8.58 -21.70 -17.63
N GLU A 39 7.80 -20.82 -17.01
CA GLU A 39 6.35 -20.93 -16.80
C GLU A 39 5.60 -19.86 -17.59
N ASP A 40 4.37 -20.13 -18.02
CA ASP A 40 3.52 -19.12 -18.65
C ASP A 40 2.73 -18.36 -17.57
N PRO A 41 2.92 -17.02 -17.39
CA PRO A 41 2.13 -16.22 -16.45
C PRO A 41 0.62 -16.21 -16.75
N GLY A 42 0.20 -16.56 -17.97
CA GLY A 42 -1.20 -16.73 -18.33
C GLY A 42 -1.85 -17.97 -17.74
N GLU A 43 -1.05 -18.97 -17.32
CA GLU A 43 -1.56 -20.19 -16.70
C GLU A 43 -2.01 -19.92 -15.26
N PRO A 44 -3.24 -20.32 -14.85
CA PRO A 44 -3.78 -20.03 -13.53
C PRO A 44 -2.88 -20.50 -12.38
N GLU A 45 -2.24 -21.66 -12.52
CA GLU A 45 -1.43 -22.27 -11.47
C GLU A 45 0.04 -21.83 -11.49
N SER A 46 0.42 -20.89 -12.36
CA SER A 46 1.78 -20.36 -12.47
C SER A 46 2.23 -19.68 -11.17
N VAL A 47 3.54 -19.68 -10.93
CA VAL A 47 4.15 -19.00 -9.78
C VAL A 47 3.81 -17.51 -9.77
N PHE A 48 3.70 -16.87 -10.94
CA PHE A 48 3.26 -15.48 -11.06
C PHE A 48 1.87 -15.27 -10.44
N ASN A 49 0.88 -16.06 -10.83
CA ASN A 49 -0.48 -15.92 -10.31
C ASN A 49 -0.54 -16.27 -8.82
N ARG A 50 0.13 -17.33 -8.38
CA ARG A 50 0.18 -17.72 -6.95
C ARG A 50 0.84 -16.67 -6.05
N ILE A 51 1.87 -15.98 -6.54
CA ILE A 51 2.51 -14.90 -5.77
C ILE A 51 1.58 -13.69 -5.67
N ASN A 52 0.87 -13.34 -6.74
CA ASN A 52 -0.10 -12.24 -6.72
C ASN A 52 -1.29 -12.55 -5.81
N GLU A 53 -1.83 -13.78 -5.86
CA GLU A 53 -2.84 -14.23 -4.90
C GLU A 53 -2.35 -14.10 -3.45
N LEU A 54 -1.07 -14.39 -3.19
CA LEU A 54 -0.48 -14.21 -1.87
C LEU A 54 -0.41 -12.74 -1.46
N PHE A 55 -0.11 -11.83 -2.40
CA PHE A 55 -0.07 -10.39 -2.14
C PHE A 55 -1.41 -9.83 -1.71
N ASP A 56 -2.52 -10.40 -2.19
CA ASP A 56 -3.88 -10.02 -1.79
C ASP A 56 -4.18 -10.33 -0.31
N TRP A 57 -3.39 -11.20 0.32
CA TRP A 57 -3.48 -11.50 1.76
C TRP A 57 -2.54 -10.67 2.63
N LEU A 58 -1.63 -9.88 2.04
CA LEU A 58 -0.69 -9.11 2.84
C LEU A 58 -1.41 -8.02 3.67
N PRO A 59 -1.04 -7.86 4.96
CA PRO A 59 -1.51 -6.74 5.76
C PRO A 59 -1.12 -5.39 5.16
N LEU A 60 -1.99 -4.39 5.31
CA LEU A 60 -1.74 -3.03 4.83
C LEU A 60 -1.00 -2.15 5.85
N ALA A 61 -1.11 -2.51 7.13
CA ALA A 61 -0.50 -1.77 8.23
C ALA A 61 -0.01 -2.70 9.33
N ALA A 62 0.89 -2.19 10.16
CA ALA A 62 1.26 -2.80 11.45
C ALA A 62 1.31 -1.74 12.54
N ILE A 63 1.05 -2.15 13.78
CA ILE A 63 1.21 -1.32 14.96
C ILE A 63 2.37 -1.90 15.78
N ILE A 64 3.29 -1.05 16.20
CA ILE A 64 4.43 -1.41 17.06
C ILE A 64 4.27 -0.69 18.40
N GLU A 65 4.28 -1.47 19.49
CA GLU A 65 4.23 -0.97 20.88
C GLU A 65 3.05 -0.02 21.14
N ASP A 66 1.92 -0.20 20.44
CA ASP A 66 0.72 0.66 20.53
C ASP A 66 1.01 2.16 20.34
N LYS A 67 2.08 2.49 19.61
CA LYS A 67 2.55 3.87 19.42
C LYS A 67 2.96 4.20 18.00
N ILE A 68 3.39 3.22 17.23
CA ILE A 68 3.92 3.46 15.89
C ILE A 68 3.05 2.71 14.90
N VAL A 69 2.54 3.42 13.91
CA VAL A 69 1.84 2.81 12.78
C VAL A 69 2.78 2.75 11.57
N CYS A 70 2.88 1.57 10.98
CA CYS A 70 3.67 1.31 9.78
C CYS A 70 2.74 1.19 8.59
N LEU A 71 2.99 1.97 7.54
CA LEU A 71 2.27 1.96 6.26
C LEU A 71 3.30 1.91 5.12
N HIS A 72 2.87 1.61 3.90
CA HIS A 72 3.79 1.67 2.75
C HIS A 72 3.88 3.09 2.18
N GLY A 73 2.76 3.61 1.68
CA GLY A 73 2.60 4.98 1.20
C GLY A 73 2.35 5.92 2.37
N GLY A 74 1.10 6.05 2.82
CA GLY A 74 0.78 6.95 3.92
C GLY A 74 -0.71 7.03 4.23
N ILE A 75 -1.17 8.17 4.72
CA ILE A 75 -2.58 8.35 5.15
C ILE A 75 -3.47 8.89 4.03
N GLY A 76 -2.88 9.42 2.95
CA GLY A 76 -3.60 10.03 1.83
C GLY A 76 -4.71 10.98 2.27
N SER A 77 -5.84 10.94 1.56
CA SER A 77 -6.97 11.83 1.79
C SER A 77 -8.04 11.25 2.73
N THR A 78 -8.12 9.93 2.83
CA THR A 78 -9.26 9.24 3.44
C THR A 78 -8.96 8.46 4.73
N LEU A 79 -7.70 8.13 5.03
CA LEU A 79 -7.36 7.40 6.26
C LEU A 79 -7.39 8.36 7.46
N SER A 80 -8.37 8.13 8.33
CA SER A 80 -8.61 8.94 9.54
C SER A 80 -8.58 8.12 10.83
N SER A 81 -8.90 6.83 10.76
CA SER A 81 -8.93 5.91 11.88
C SER A 81 -8.39 4.53 11.49
N LEU A 82 -7.71 3.86 12.43
CA LEU A 82 -7.12 2.54 12.20
C LEU A 82 -8.19 1.46 11.99
N GLU A 83 -9.39 1.64 12.55
CA GLU A 83 -10.55 0.76 12.34
C GLU A 83 -10.97 0.69 10.87
N GLN A 84 -10.70 1.74 10.08
CA GLN A 84 -10.94 1.70 8.63
C GLN A 84 -10.09 0.62 7.95
N ILE A 85 -8.85 0.40 8.42
CA ILE A 85 -7.95 -0.63 7.88
C ILE A 85 -8.40 -2.03 8.34
N GLU A 86 -8.88 -2.15 9.58
CA GLU A 86 -9.38 -3.40 10.13
C GLU A 86 -10.65 -3.90 9.42
N ALA A 87 -11.48 -2.98 8.94
CA ALA A 87 -12.72 -3.29 8.24
C ALA A 87 -12.51 -3.89 6.83
N ILE A 88 -11.34 -3.64 6.21
CA ILE A 88 -11.03 -4.09 4.84
C ILE A 88 -10.99 -5.62 4.79
N GLN A 89 -11.80 -6.19 3.90
CA GLN A 89 -11.86 -7.63 3.71
C GLN A 89 -10.66 -8.14 2.90
N ARG A 90 -10.21 -9.36 3.20
CA ARG A 90 -9.15 -10.06 2.46
C ARG A 90 -9.69 -11.39 1.92
N PRO A 91 -9.25 -11.86 0.73
CA PRO A 91 -8.20 -11.28 -0.12
C PRO A 91 -8.63 -9.94 -0.72
N LEU A 92 -7.67 -9.03 -0.86
CA LEU A 92 -7.90 -7.67 -1.33
C LEU A 92 -7.23 -7.49 -2.69
N GLU A 93 -8.00 -7.26 -3.75
CA GLU A 93 -7.45 -6.80 -5.03
C GLU A 93 -7.34 -5.27 -5.04
N VAL A 94 -6.26 -4.71 -5.59
CA VAL A 94 -6.08 -3.25 -5.71
C VAL A 94 -6.81 -2.74 -6.94
N ILE A 95 -7.83 -1.91 -6.75
CA ILE A 95 -8.61 -1.32 -7.84
C ILE A 95 -8.13 0.12 -8.10
N HIS A 96 -7.55 0.36 -9.27
CA HIS A 96 -7.01 1.66 -9.68
C HIS A 96 -8.08 2.62 -10.24
N GLU A 97 -9.17 2.07 -10.79
CA GLU A 97 -10.37 2.84 -11.15
C GLU A 97 -11.25 3.03 -9.91
N VAL A 98 -10.84 3.97 -9.07
CA VAL A 98 -11.50 4.21 -7.78
C VAL A 98 -12.94 4.69 -7.98
N SER A 99 -13.87 3.98 -7.36
CA SER A 99 -15.32 4.25 -7.39
C SER A 99 -15.96 4.22 -5.99
N THR A 100 -15.27 3.67 -4.99
CA THR A 100 -15.76 3.58 -3.61
C THR A 100 -14.77 4.16 -2.59
N PRO A 101 -15.24 4.58 -1.40
CA PRO A 101 -14.35 5.05 -0.34
C PRO A 101 -13.32 4.01 0.12
N GLU A 102 -13.70 2.73 0.11
CA GLU A 102 -12.79 1.63 0.47
C GLU A 102 -11.66 1.47 -0.56
N GLN A 103 -11.98 1.58 -1.85
CA GLN A 103 -10.96 1.57 -2.91
C GLN A 103 -10.01 2.77 -2.78
N GLN A 104 -10.55 3.96 -2.52
CA GLN A 104 -9.71 5.15 -2.29
C GLN A 104 -8.78 4.97 -1.08
N LEU A 105 -9.29 4.37 0.00
CA LEU A 105 -8.50 4.10 1.20
C LEU A 105 -7.31 3.19 0.92
N VAL A 106 -7.51 2.14 0.11
CA VAL A 106 -6.42 1.22 -0.27
C VAL A 106 -5.40 1.94 -1.15
N VAL A 107 -5.84 2.75 -2.12
CA VAL A 107 -4.94 3.56 -2.96
C VAL A 107 -4.16 4.55 -2.09
N ASP A 108 -4.80 5.24 -1.16
CA ASP A 108 -4.15 6.17 -0.23
C ASP A 108 -3.06 5.47 0.59
N ILE A 109 -3.34 4.30 1.17
CA ILE A 109 -2.39 3.55 2.00
C ILE A 109 -1.15 3.11 1.20
N LEU A 110 -1.33 2.72 -0.06
CA LEU A 110 -0.27 2.17 -0.88
C LEU A 110 0.50 3.24 -1.68
N TRP A 111 -0.15 4.31 -2.12
CA TRP A 111 0.41 5.22 -3.14
C TRP A 111 0.59 6.68 -2.69
N SER A 112 0.05 7.08 -1.54
CA SER A 112 0.19 8.47 -1.10
C SER A 112 1.60 8.79 -0.61
N ASP A 113 1.97 10.06 -0.76
CA ASP A 113 3.26 10.62 -0.34
C ASP A 113 3.03 11.80 0.64
N PRO A 114 3.98 12.14 1.52
CA PRO A 114 3.95 13.43 2.20
C PRO A 114 4.08 14.60 1.20
N THR A 115 3.70 15.81 1.61
CA THR A 115 4.01 17.02 0.83
C THR A 115 5.51 17.28 0.77
N ASP A 116 5.96 18.05 -0.23
CA ASP A 116 7.40 18.25 -0.48
C ASP A 116 8.06 19.13 0.59
N ASN A 117 7.24 19.89 1.34
CA ASN A 117 7.68 20.65 2.49
C ASN A 117 6.55 20.87 3.52
N ASP A 118 6.95 21.13 4.76
CA ASP A 118 6.02 21.28 5.90
C ASP A 118 5.10 22.52 5.85
N GLN A 119 5.28 23.43 4.88
CA GLN A 119 4.39 24.58 4.70
C GLN A 119 3.17 24.24 3.84
N GLU A 120 3.24 23.15 3.07
CA GLU A 120 2.15 22.64 2.26
C GLU A 120 1.22 21.80 3.15
N LEU A 121 0.12 22.42 3.56
CA LEU A 121 -0.88 21.80 4.43
C LEU A 121 -1.99 21.10 3.63
N GLY A 122 -2.75 20.26 4.33
CA GLY A 122 -3.93 19.60 3.79
C GLY A 122 -3.59 18.51 2.77
N ILE A 123 -4.42 18.39 1.73
CA ILE A 123 -4.25 17.42 0.65
C ILE A 123 -3.82 18.17 -0.61
N GLN A 124 -2.76 17.70 -1.25
CA GLN A 124 -2.24 18.25 -2.50
C GLN A 124 -2.28 17.19 -3.61
N PRO A 125 -2.46 17.57 -4.88
CA PRO A 125 -2.37 16.62 -5.98
C PRO A 125 -0.95 16.03 -6.11
N ASN A 126 -0.84 14.74 -6.43
CA ASN A 126 0.46 14.10 -6.69
C ASN A 126 0.68 13.92 -8.20
N PHE A 127 1.15 14.97 -8.89
CA PHE A 127 1.39 14.93 -10.34
C PHE A 127 2.51 13.97 -10.77
N ILE A 128 3.35 13.51 -9.83
CA ILE A 128 4.43 12.55 -10.12
C ILE A 128 3.87 11.13 -10.18
N ARG A 129 3.05 10.75 -9.20
CA ARG A 129 2.43 9.41 -9.13
C ARG A 129 1.18 9.29 -9.98
N ASP A 130 0.45 10.39 -10.18
CA ASP A 130 -0.75 10.47 -11.01
C ASP A 130 -0.58 11.50 -12.14
N PRO A 131 0.24 11.20 -13.15
CA PRO A 131 0.51 12.13 -14.26
C PRO A 131 -0.71 12.37 -15.14
N ASN A 132 -1.71 11.48 -15.08
CA ASN A 132 -2.96 11.60 -15.82
C ASN A 132 -3.98 12.49 -15.11
N GLY A 133 -3.71 12.89 -13.86
CA GLY A 133 -4.58 13.76 -13.08
C GLY A 133 -5.94 13.14 -12.77
N THR A 134 -5.99 11.82 -12.53
CA THR A 134 -7.21 11.14 -12.08
C THR A 134 -7.73 11.70 -10.75
N GLY A 135 -6.82 12.25 -9.93
CA GLY A 135 -7.10 12.79 -8.59
C GLY A 135 -7.03 11.71 -7.50
N ASN A 136 -6.72 10.47 -7.86
CA ASN A 136 -6.78 9.33 -6.94
C ASN A 136 -5.52 9.21 -6.08
N ILE A 137 -4.36 9.72 -6.54
CA ILE A 137 -3.12 9.70 -5.76
C ILE A 137 -2.77 11.12 -5.32
N VAL A 138 -2.58 11.27 -4.02
CA VAL A 138 -2.42 12.57 -3.37
C VAL A 138 -1.17 12.64 -2.51
N LYS A 139 -0.79 13.87 -2.18
CA LYS A 139 0.14 14.19 -1.11
C LYS A 139 -0.61 14.67 0.14
N PHE A 140 -0.09 14.37 1.33
CA PHE A 140 -0.69 14.79 2.61
C PHE A 140 0.28 15.64 3.45
N GLY A 141 -0.23 16.75 3.97
CA GLY A 141 0.54 17.71 4.76
C GLY A 141 0.74 17.30 6.22
N PRO A 142 1.64 18.00 6.96
CA PRO A 142 1.95 17.67 8.35
C PRO A 142 0.77 17.88 9.32
N ASP A 143 -0.17 18.77 8.99
CA ASP A 143 -1.41 18.97 9.77
C ASP A 143 -2.29 17.71 9.75
N ARG A 144 -2.37 17.02 8.60
CA ARG A 144 -3.08 15.74 8.46
C ARG A 144 -2.45 14.67 9.32
N VAL A 145 -1.12 14.57 9.28
CA VAL A 145 -0.33 13.60 10.07
C VAL A 145 -0.58 13.82 11.55
N LYS A 146 -0.48 15.08 12.02
CA LYS A 146 -0.71 15.42 13.42
C LYS A 146 -2.11 15.02 13.87
N GLN A 147 -3.14 15.37 13.11
CA GLN A 147 -4.52 15.03 13.44
C GLN A 147 -4.73 13.51 13.48
N PHE A 148 -4.20 12.78 12.50
CA PHE A 148 -4.32 11.33 12.46
C PHE A 148 -3.67 10.66 13.68
N LEU A 149 -2.46 11.10 14.06
CA LEU A 149 -1.75 10.58 15.23
C LEU A 149 -2.52 10.85 16.53
N GLU A 150 -3.03 12.08 16.71
CA GLU A 150 -3.84 12.47 17.87
C GLU A 150 -5.13 11.63 17.97
N ASN A 151 -5.85 11.46 16.86
CA ASN A 151 -7.11 10.72 16.83
C ASN A 151 -6.94 9.23 17.17
N ASN A 152 -5.80 8.65 16.80
CA ASN A 152 -5.55 7.21 16.96
C ASN A 152 -4.65 6.89 18.16
N GLY A 153 -4.29 7.88 18.97
CA GLY A 153 -3.38 7.69 20.11
C GLY A 153 -1.96 7.24 19.72
N MET A 154 -1.59 7.48 18.46
CA MET A 154 -0.29 7.12 17.89
C MET A 154 0.70 8.27 18.05
N SER A 155 1.98 7.97 17.95
CA SER A 155 3.07 8.94 18.08
C SER A 155 3.83 9.16 16.78
N ILE A 156 3.94 8.13 15.93
CA ILE A 156 4.77 8.18 14.72
C ILE A 156 4.10 7.35 13.62
N ILE A 157 4.18 7.86 12.38
CA ILE A 157 3.96 7.08 11.17
C ILE A 157 5.32 6.69 10.61
N LEU A 158 5.57 5.39 10.46
CA LEU A 158 6.70 4.88 9.68
C LEU A 158 6.21 4.47 8.29
N ARG A 159 6.91 4.91 7.25
CA ARG A 159 6.55 4.64 5.86
C ARG A 159 7.76 4.29 5.00
N ALA A 160 7.50 3.88 3.76
CA ALA A 160 8.49 3.58 2.74
C ALA A 160 8.20 4.37 1.45
N HIS A 161 8.22 3.71 0.29
CA HIS A 161 7.70 4.19 -1.01
C HIS A 161 8.47 5.31 -1.77
N GLU A 162 9.20 6.21 -1.10
CA GLU A 162 10.05 7.22 -1.77
C GLU A 162 11.56 7.00 -1.55
N CYS A 163 12.38 7.37 -2.53
CA CYS A 163 13.85 7.30 -2.54
C CYS A 163 14.48 8.70 -2.64
#